data_AF-R8VXI4-F1
#
_entry.id   AF-R8VXI4-F1
#
_cell.length_a   1.000
_cell.length_b   1.000
_cell.length_c   1.000
_cell.angle_alpha   90.00
_cell.angle_beta   90.00
_cell.angle_gamma   90.00
#
_symmetry.space_group_name_H-M   'P 1'
#
loop_
_entity.id
_entity.type
_entity.pdbx_description
1 polymer ?
#
loop_
_entity_poly.entity_id
_entity_poly.type
_entity_poly.pdbx_seq_one_letter_code
_entity_poly.pdbx_strand_id
1 'polypeptide(L)'
;MTPDITITSEELRERVEEYLGRWIPDSLWERSEPYARRKLDLCRERNPEIDYYNDEYLVLLTADTVKETEFSDYTLAACEAIMAARGQ
;
A
#
# COMPACT_ATOMS: atom_id res chain seq x y z
N MET A 1 -8.43 -9.01 -21.90
CA MET A 1 -7.92 -7.62 -21.91
C MET A 1 -7.70 -7.25 -20.46
N THR A 2 -6.55 -6.68 -20.12
CA THR A 2 -6.31 -6.17 -18.77
C THR A 2 -7.34 -5.06 -18.48
N PRO A 3 -8.06 -5.11 -17.37
CA PRO A 3 -9.07 -4.11 -17.05
C PRO A 3 -8.42 -2.74 -16.84
N ASP A 4 -9.11 -1.66 -17.19
CA ASP A 4 -8.64 -0.32 -16.82
C ASP A 4 -8.81 -0.09 -15.32
N ILE A 5 -7.86 0.65 -14.73
CA ILE A 5 -8.02 1.13 -13.35
C ILE A 5 -8.76 2.45 -13.40
N THR A 6 -9.93 2.48 -12.78
CA THR A 6 -10.82 3.65 -12.81
C THR A 6 -11.03 4.29 -11.45
N ILE A 7 -10.71 3.56 -10.39
CA ILE A 7 -10.84 4.04 -9.02
C ILE A 7 -9.92 5.25 -8.75
N THR A 8 -10.53 6.31 -8.23
CA THR A 8 -9.81 7.53 -7.82
C THR A 8 -8.96 7.27 -6.57
N SER A 9 -8.02 8.15 -6.25
CA SER A 9 -7.23 8.02 -5.02
C SER A 9 -8.10 8.14 -3.77
N GLU A 10 -9.09 9.03 -3.79
CA GLU A 10 -10.04 9.23 -2.69
C GLU A 10 -10.92 8.01 -2.47
N GLU A 11 -11.56 7.50 -3.53
CA GLU A 11 -12.39 6.29 -3.46
C GLU A 11 -11.56 5.06 -3.05
N LEU A 12 -10.33 4.93 -3.56
CA LEU A 12 -9.42 3.86 -3.15
C LEU A 12 -9.12 3.95 -1.66
N ARG A 13 -8.90 5.16 -1.13
CA ARG A 13 -8.66 5.38 0.29
C ARG A 13 -9.84 4.95 1.14
N GLU A 14 -11.04 5.40 0.80
CA GLU A 14 -12.26 5.05 1.53
C GLU A 14 -12.44 3.53 1.61
N ARG A 15 -12.30 2.84 0.47
CA ARG A 15 -12.43 1.38 0.40
C ARG A 15 -11.35 0.64 1.18
N VAL A 16 -10.11 1.16 1.18
CA VAL A 16 -9.02 0.59 1.96
C VAL A 16 -9.24 0.81 3.46
N GLU A 17 -9.70 2.00 3.88
CA GLU A 17 -10.02 2.30 5.27
C GLU A 17 -11.18 1.42 5.79
N GLU A 18 -12.22 1.22 4.96
CA GLU A 18 -13.30 0.27 5.24
C GLU A 18 -12.76 -1.16 5.39
N TYR A 19 -11.93 -1.62 4.46
CA TYR A 19 -11.33 -2.96 4.49
C TYR A 19 -10.42 -3.17 5.72
N LEU A 20 -9.67 -2.15 6.13
CA LEU A 20 -8.80 -2.19 7.30
C LEU A 20 -9.56 -1.96 8.62
N GLY A 21 -10.79 -1.43 8.56
CA GLY A 21 -11.57 -1.03 9.73
C GLY A 21 -10.97 0.14 10.51
N ARG A 22 -10.19 1.01 9.86
CA ARG A 22 -9.53 2.16 10.50
C ARG A 22 -9.15 3.23 9.48
N TRP A 23 -9.02 4.46 9.98
CA TRP A 23 -8.49 5.59 9.20
C TRP A 23 -6.98 5.44 8.94
N ILE A 24 -6.53 5.92 7.78
CA ILE A 24 -5.11 5.93 7.38
C ILE A 24 -4.58 7.36 7.46
N PRO A 25 -3.44 7.63 8.15
CA PRO A 25 -2.78 8.93 8.11
C PRO A 25 -2.41 9.39 6.70
N ASP A 26 -2.59 10.68 6.40
CA ASP A 26 -2.26 11.26 5.08
C ASP A 26 -0.81 10.94 4.66
N SER A 27 0.15 11.12 5.58
CA SER A 27 1.56 10.82 5.33
C SER A 27 1.84 9.35 5.01
N LEU A 28 1.02 8.44 5.56
CA LEU A 28 1.10 7.02 5.26
C LEU A 28 0.45 6.71 3.91
N TRP A 29 -0.69 7.34 3.62
CA TRP A 29 -1.40 7.20 2.36
C TRP A 29 -0.55 7.65 1.16
N GLU A 30 0.05 8.84 1.26
CA GLU A 30 0.90 9.46 0.24
C GLU A 30 2.10 8.59 -0.16
N ARG A 31 2.55 7.70 0.74
CA ARG A 31 3.62 6.73 0.48
C ARG A 31 3.09 5.40 -0.03
N SER A 32 1.98 4.92 0.54
CA SER A 32 1.46 3.57 0.30
C SER A 32 0.73 3.45 -1.02
N GLU A 33 -0.12 4.42 -1.37
CA GLU A 33 -0.97 4.36 -2.57
C GLU A 33 -0.17 4.38 -3.88
N PRO A 34 0.79 5.31 -4.09
CA PRO A 34 1.62 5.28 -5.30
C PRO A 34 2.44 3.99 -5.42
N TYR A 35 2.87 3.44 -4.29
CA TYR A 35 3.65 2.20 -4.28
C TYR A 35 2.78 0.98 -4.61
N ALA A 36 1.54 0.93 -4.14
CA ALA A 36 0.57 -0.09 -4.50
C ALA A 36 0.23 -0.06 -6.00
N ARG A 37 0.00 1.13 -6.58
CA ARG A 37 -0.21 1.30 -8.03
C ARG A 37 1.00 0.82 -8.83
N ARG A 38 2.22 1.19 -8.42
CA ARG A 38 3.44 0.70 -9.06
C ARG A 38 3.59 -0.83 -8.98
N LYS A 39 3.24 -1.44 -7.86
CA LYS A 39 3.24 -2.91 -7.73
C LYS A 39 2.23 -3.56 -8.68
N LEU A 40 1.04 -2.96 -8.82
CA LEU A 40 0.02 -3.43 -9.74
C LEU A 40 0.51 -3.38 -11.20
N ASP A 41 1.12 -2.27 -11.61
CA ASP A 41 1.66 -2.11 -12.95
C ASP A 41 2.70 -3.21 -13.26
N LEU A 42 3.63 -3.46 -12.32
CA LEU A 42 4.60 -4.55 -12.44
C LEU A 42 3.95 -5.94 -12.54
N CYS A 43 2.87 -6.17 -11.79
CA CYS A 43 2.12 -7.43 -11.86
C CYS A 43 1.48 -7.63 -13.24
N ARG A 44 0.90 -6.57 -13.82
CA ARG A 44 0.26 -6.56 -15.15
C ARG A 44 1.28 -6.71 -16.27
N GLU A 45 2.42 -6.03 -16.19
CA GLU A 45 3.53 -6.18 -17.15
C GLU A 45 4.05 -7.63 -17.18
N ARG A 46 4.15 -8.26 -16.01
CA ARG A 46 4.67 -9.62 -15.89
C ARG A 46 3.68 -10.69 -16.38
N ASN A 47 2.38 -10.45 -16.25
CA ASN A 47 1.33 -11.41 -16.63
C ASN A 47 0.15 -10.68 -17.31
N PRO A 48 0.31 -10.26 -18.57
CA PRO A 48 -0.68 -9.44 -19.28
C PRO A 48 -2.01 -10.17 -19.55
N GLU A 49 -2.01 -11.50 -19.51
CA GLU A 49 -3.18 -12.36 -19.70
C GLU A 49 -4.12 -12.40 -18.48
N ILE A 50 -3.66 -11.93 -17.33
CA ILE A 50 -4.41 -11.94 -16.07
C ILE A 50 -5.38 -10.76 -16.02
N ASP A 51 -6.67 -11.04 -15.90
CA ASP A 51 -7.75 -10.05 -15.90
C ASP A 51 -8.23 -9.67 -14.49
N TYR A 52 -7.80 -10.37 -13.43
CA TYR A 52 -8.18 -10.04 -12.05
C TYR A 52 -7.35 -8.93 -11.42
N TYR A 53 -6.35 -8.37 -12.11
CA TYR A 53 -5.62 -7.18 -11.66
C TYR A 53 -6.45 -5.92 -11.88
N ASN A 54 -7.60 -5.80 -11.22
CA ASN A 54 -8.59 -4.72 -11.37
C ASN A 54 -8.62 -3.78 -10.13
N ASP A 55 -9.62 -2.90 -10.07
CA ASP A 55 -9.83 -1.98 -8.93
C ASP A 55 -9.99 -2.73 -7.59
N GLU A 56 -10.69 -3.87 -7.57
CA GLU A 56 -10.82 -4.72 -6.37
C GLU A 56 -9.48 -5.24 -5.87
N TYR A 57 -8.65 -5.72 -6.79
CA TYR A 57 -7.31 -6.17 -6.45
C TYR A 57 -6.42 -5.01 -5.99
N LEU A 58 -6.58 -3.82 -6.57
CA LEU A 58 -5.86 -2.63 -6.12
C LEU A 58 -6.22 -2.25 -4.68
N VAL A 59 -7.48 -2.39 -4.26
CA VAL A 59 -7.89 -2.18 -2.85
C VAL A 59 -7.13 -3.14 -1.92
N LEU A 60 -7.14 -4.45 -2.22
CA LEU A 60 -6.42 -5.45 -1.41
C LEU A 60 -4.92 -5.18 -1.36
N LEU A 61 -4.31 -4.91 -2.52
CA LEU A 61 -2.89 -4.63 -2.65
C LEU A 61 -2.50 -3.35 -1.89
N THR A 62 -3.35 -2.33 -1.92
CA THR A 62 -3.12 -1.08 -1.20
C THR A 62 -3.22 -1.29 0.30
N ALA A 63 -4.22 -2.05 0.77
CA ALA A 63 -4.35 -2.41 2.18
C ALA A 63 -3.11 -3.14 2.72
N ASP A 64 -2.56 -4.08 1.95
CA ASP A 64 -1.34 -4.78 2.34
C ASP A 64 -0.11 -3.86 2.28
N THR A 65 -0.04 -2.99 1.27
CA THR A 65 1.05 -2.01 1.16
C THR A 65 1.05 -0.98 2.29
N VAL A 66 -0.13 -0.59 2.80
CA VAL A 66 -0.27 0.25 4.00
C VAL A 66 0.33 -0.45 5.22
N LYS A 67 -0.03 -1.71 5.46
CA LYS A 67 0.51 -2.51 6.58
C LYS A 67 2.02 -2.70 6.47
N GLU A 68 2.53 -2.96 5.26
CA GLU A 68 3.96 -3.07 5.01
C GLU A 68 4.71 -1.76 5.33
N THR A 69 4.13 -0.62 4.95
CA THR A 69 4.74 0.69 5.20
C THR A 69 4.76 1.02 6.69
N GLU A 70 3.69 0.73 7.43
CA GLU A 70 3.66 0.87 8.89
C GLU A 70 4.66 -0.04 9.58
N PHE A 71 4.77 -1.29 9.13
CA PHE A 71 5.75 -2.22 9.67
C PHE A 71 7.18 -1.73 9.41
N SER A 72 7.46 -1.18 8.22
CA SER A 72 8.74 -0.55 7.91
C SER A 72 9.02 0.62 8.85
N ASP A 73 8.06 1.53 9.06
CA ASP A 73 8.23 2.68 9.95
C ASP A 73 8.48 2.25 11.41
N TYR A 74 7.73 1.26 11.89
CA TYR A 74 7.92 0.68 13.22
C TYR A 74 9.33 0.08 13.40
N THR A 75 9.79 -0.70 12.42
CA THR A 75 11.10 -1.36 12.51
C THR A 75 12.27 -0.37 12.42
N LEU A 76 12.15 0.68 11.60
CA LEU A 76 13.14 1.76 11.56
C LEU A 76 13.22 2.49 12.90
N ALA A 77 12.08 2.91 13.46
CA ALA A 77 12.03 3.59 14.76
C ALA A 77 12.58 2.71 15.90
N ALA A 78 12.25 1.41 15.90
CA ALA A 78 12.78 0.46 16.88
C ALA A 78 14.30 0.30 16.77
N CYS A 79 14.83 0.20 15.55
CA CYS A 79 16.27 0.12 15.31
C CYS A 79 17.00 1.39 15.79
N GLU A 80 16.46 2.57 15.48
CA GLU A 80 17.01 3.86 15.93
C GLU A 80 17.07 3.94 17.46
N ALA A 81 16.00 3.55 18.15
CA ALA A 81 15.95 3.53 19.61
C ALA A 81 16.99 2.57 20.22
N ILE A 82 17.14 1.37 19.64
CA ILE A 82 18.15 0.39 20.09
C ILE A 82 19.56 0.94 19.91
N MET A 83 19.85 1.57 18.77
CA MET A 83 21.17 2.14 18.49
C MET A 83 21.49 3.32 19.40
N ALA A 84 20.50 4.19 19.68
CA ALA A 84 20.65 5.29 20.62
C ALA A 84 20.95 4.78 22.04
N ALA A 85 20.26 3.72 22.50
CA ALA A 85 20.50 3.13 23.82
C ALA A 85 21.87 2.43 23.95
N ARG A 86 22.44 1.92 22.85
CA ARG A 86 23.78 1.30 22.82
C ARG A 86 24.92 2.30 22.76
N GLY A 87 24.65 3.54 22.32
CA GLY A 87 25.63 4.62 22.24
C GLY A 87 25.78 5.42 23.55
N GLN A 88 25.00 5.09 24.58
CA GLN A 88 25.08 5.61 25.95
C GLN A 88 25.87 4.64 26.83
#